data_AF-A0A8S2DE38-F1
#
_entry.id   AF-A0A8S2DE38-F1
#
_cell.length_a   1.000
_cell.length_b   1.000
_cell.length_c   1.000
_cell.angle_alpha   90.00
_cell.angle_beta   90.00
_cell.angle_gamma   90.00
#
_symmetry.space_group_name_H-M   'P 1'
#
loop_
_entity.id
_entity.type
_entity.pdbx_description
1 polymer ?
#
loop_
_entity_poly.entity_id
_entity_poly.type
_entity_poly.pdbx_seq_one_letter_code
_entity_poly.pdbx_strand_id
1 'polypeptide(L)'
;MIITYIAVAPLCLYVSGLFTSFAMRYVNKRIGRKPTLLFGLLVSFLTSFLFWFLFQFQQWGIPVPFTILLAAILLGIATTTTVVTSGALASDLIAHNTESGAFVYGAMSFADKIANGLTIATIQQYNPCTTCTSCCPLYYRQIMTFVPGGIALLCMVVLVSIWTSKIGNRQTDATVLRSPLSEHTPLLSDSVNA
;
A
#
# COMPACT_ATOMS: atom_id res chain seq x y z
N MET A 1 20.45 -12.00 21.66
CA MET A 1 19.01 -11.67 21.77
C MET A 1 18.57 -10.58 20.77
N ILE A 2 19.38 -9.55 20.49
CA ILE A 2 19.05 -8.47 19.52
C ILE A 2 18.95 -8.95 18.05
N ILE A 3 19.76 -9.94 17.65
CA ILE A 3 19.83 -10.45 16.26
C ILE A 3 18.50 -11.09 15.81
N THR A 4 17.76 -11.72 16.72
CA THR A 4 16.49 -12.38 16.41
C THR A 4 15.44 -11.38 15.91
N TYR A 5 15.45 -10.14 16.40
CA TYR A 5 14.46 -9.14 16.03
C TYR A 5 14.64 -8.61 14.60
N ILE A 6 15.85 -8.68 14.05
CA ILE A 6 16.14 -8.26 12.67
C ILE A 6 15.42 -9.15 11.66
N ALA A 7 15.25 -10.44 11.97
CA ALA A 7 14.52 -11.39 11.14
C ALA A 7 13.03 -11.48 11.49
N VAL A 8 12.66 -11.28 12.76
CA VAL A 8 11.25 -11.35 13.19
C VAL A 8 10.44 -10.14 12.69
N ALA A 9 11.02 -8.94 12.64
CA ALA A 9 10.33 -7.75 12.15
C ALA A 9 9.78 -7.89 10.71
N PRO A 10 10.58 -8.30 9.69
CA PRO A 10 10.06 -8.53 8.35
C PRO A 10 9.06 -9.68 8.31
N LEU A 11 9.27 -10.75 9.09
CA LEU A 11 8.30 -11.84 9.19
C LEU A 11 6.93 -11.34 9.65
N CYS A 12 6.87 -10.57 10.74
CA CYS A 12 5.62 -9.99 11.25
C CYS A 12 4.95 -9.07 10.22
N LEU A 13 5.74 -8.23 9.53
CA LEU A 13 5.26 -7.33 8.48
C LEU A 13 4.63 -8.11 7.32
N TYR A 14 5.27 -9.18 6.85
CA TYR A 14 4.74 -10.00 5.76
C TYR A 14 3.49 -10.77 6.18
N VAL A 15 3.47 -11.36 7.38
CA VAL A 15 2.32 -12.11 7.89
C VAL A 15 1.12 -11.18 8.07
N SER A 16 1.29 -10.01 8.70
CA SER A 16 0.19 -9.05 8.87
C SER A 16 -0.31 -8.51 7.54
N GLY A 17 0.59 -8.25 6.60
CA GLY A 17 0.24 -7.84 5.24
C GLY A 17 -0.53 -8.91 4.47
N LEU A 18 -0.15 -10.18 4.61
CA LEU A 18 -0.87 -11.29 3.99
C LEU A 18 -2.32 -11.38 4.50
N PHE A 19 -2.52 -11.38 5.82
CA PHE A 19 -3.87 -11.39 6.41
C PHE A 19 -4.69 -10.17 6.00
N THR A 20 -4.05 -8.99 5.98
CA THR A 20 -4.69 -7.75 5.54
C THR A 20 -5.13 -7.84 4.08
N SER A 21 -4.34 -8.44 3.20
CA SER A 21 -4.69 -8.60 1.77
C SER A 21 -6.00 -9.34 1.57
N PHE A 22 -6.26 -10.40 2.36
CA PHE A 22 -7.52 -11.14 2.32
C PHE A 22 -8.69 -10.29 2.82
N ALA A 23 -8.52 -9.61 3.97
CA ALA A 23 -9.54 -8.73 4.53
C ALA A 23 -9.88 -7.55 3.60
N MET A 24 -8.87 -6.99 2.93
CA MET A 24 -8.99 -5.84 2.06
C MET A 24 -9.88 -6.08 0.85
N ARG A 25 -9.91 -7.31 0.31
CA ARG A 25 -10.86 -7.68 -0.76
C ARG A 25 -12.31 -7.52 -0.30
N TYR A 26 -12.62 -7.85 0.95
CA TYR A 26 -13.96 -7.70 1.52
C TYR A 26 -14.25 -6.23 1.89
N VAL A 27 -13.29 -5.56 2.54
CA VAL A 27 -13.40 -4.17 2.99
C VAL A 27 -13.58 -3.21 1.80
N ASN A 28 -12.78 -3.33 0.74
CA ASN A 28 -12.89 -2.48 -0.44
C ASN A 28 -14.24 -2.64 -1.17
N LYS A 29 -14.90 -3.80 -1.03
CA LYS A 29 -16.23 -4.05 -1.61
C LYS A 29 -17.36 -3.43 -0.79
N ARG A 30 -17.19 -3.30 0.54
CA ARG A 30 -18.21 -2.78 1.47
C ARG A 30 -18.11 -1.27 1.71
N ILE A 31 -16.89 -0.74 1.88
CA ILE A 31 -16.64 0.62 2.37
C ILE A 31 -16.26 1.59 1.24
N GLY A 32 -15.82 1.08 0.09
CA GLY A 32 -15.39 1.87 -1.06
C GLY A 32 -13.90 2.26 -1.02
N ARG A 33 -13.32 2.56 -2.18
CA ARG A 33 -11.85 2.64 -2.35
C ARG A 33 -11.21 3.89 -1.73
N LYS A 34 -11.86 5.05 -1.83
CA LYS A 34 -11.36 6.33 -1.29
C LYS A 34 -11.17 6.31 0.24
N PRO A 35 -12.16 5.96 1.08
CA PRO A 35 -11.99 5.92 2.52
C PRO A 35 -11.02 4.83 2.98
N THR A 36 -10.95 3.69 2.30
CA THR A 36 -9.98 2.64 2.64
C THR A 36 -8.55 3.08 2.35
N LEU A 37 -8.31 3.81 1.26
CA LEU A 37 -7.00 4.40 1.00
C LEU A 37 -6.63 5.45 2.06
N LEU A 38 -7.58 6.29 2.47
CA LEU A 38 -7.36 7.26 3.55
C LEU A 38 -6.99 6.56 4.87
N PHE A 39 -7.68 5.48 5.22
CA PHE A 39 -7.36 4.67 6.39
C PHE A 39 -5.92 4.12 6.33
N GLY A 40 -5.50 3.56 5.20
CA GLY A 40 -4.12 3.07 5.02
C GLY A 40 -3.07 4.17 5.20
N LEU A 41 -3.34 5.38 4.70
CA LEU A 41 -2.46 6.55 4.85
C LEU A 41 -2.41 7.04 6.31
N LEU A 42 -3.55 7.06 7.02
CA LEU A 42 -3.60 7.44 8.44
C LEU A 42 -2.81 6.44 9.31
N VAL A 43 -2.94 5.14 9.07
CA VAL A 43 -2.17 4.12 9.79
C VAL A 43 -0.68 4.23 9.46
N SER A 44 -0.31 4.56 8.22
CA SER A 44 1.08 4.82 7.82
C SER A 44 1.67 6.04 8.56
N PHE A 45 0.91 7.12 8.65
CA PHE A 45 1.30 8.32 9.37
C PHE A 45 1.43 8.05 10.88
N LEU A 46 0.49 7.32 11.47
CA LEU A 46 0.54 6.90 12.87
C LEU A 46 1.78 6.04 13.16
N THR A 47 2.12 5.12 12.26
CA THR A 47 3.32 4.27 12.38
C THR A 47 4.60 5.13 12.36
N SER A 48 4.65 6.15 11.50
CA SER A 48 5.78 7.10 11.48
C SER A 48 5.87 7.88 12.79
N PHE A 49 4.74 8.33 13.32
CA PHE A 49 4.67 9.01 14.63
C PHE A 49 5.14 8.10 15.78
N LEU A 50 4.78 6.82 15.77
CA LEU A 50 5.26 5.83 16.75
C LEU A 50 6.79 5.70 16.75
N PHE A 51 7.45 5.73 15.57
CA PHE A 51 8.91 5.70 15.48
C PHE A 51 9.58 6.97 16.02
N TRP A 52 8.95 8.14 15.87
CA TRP A 52 9.45 9.39 16.45
C TRP A 52 9.50 9.33 17.99
N PHE A 53 8.41 8.88 18.60
CA PHE A 53 8.24 8.82 20.06
C PHE A 53 8.92 7.62 20.74
N LEU A 54 9.72 6.84 20.00
CA LEU A 54 10.38 5.63 20.51
C LEU A 54 11.20 5.87 21.80
N PHE A 55 11.95 6.98 21.90
CA PHE A 55 12.69 7.31 23.13
C PHE A 55 11.78 7.68 24.28
N GLN A 56 10.67 8.33 23.99
CA GLN A 56 9.71 8.70 25.02
C GLN A 56 9.15 7.41 25.62
N PHE A 57 8.70 6.45 24.80
CA PHE A 57 8.22 5.15 25.27
C PHE A 57 9.24 4.37 26.13
N GLN A 58 10.53 4.48 25.80
CA GLN A 58 11.59 3.89 26.61
C GLN A 58 11.65 4.52 28.01
N GLN A 59 11.44 5.83 28.14
CA GLN A 59 11.36 6.52 29.45
C GLN A 59 10.11 6.13 30.25
N TRP A 60 9.00 5.81 29.58
CA TRP A 60 7.77 5.30 30.21
C TRP A 60 7.86 3.82 30.63
N GLY A 61 9.01 3.16 30.44
CA GLY A 61 9.22 1.77 30.84
C GLY A 61 8.66 0.72 29.86
N ILE A 62 8.25 1.14 28.66
CA ILE A 62 7.77 0.19 27.64
C ILE A 62 9.00 -0.44 26.94
N PRO A 63 9.06 -1.78 26.84
CA PRO A 63 10.19 -2.45 26.21
C PRO A 63 10.25 -2.13 24.71
N VAL A 64 11.39 -1.63 24.26
CA VAL A 64 11.74 -1.36 22.86
C VAL A 64 11.39 -2.49 21.88
N PRO A 65 11.57 -3.79 22.19
CA PRO A 65 11.17 -4.84 21.24
C PRO A 65 9.67 -4.88 20.97
N PHE A 66 8.83 -4.55 21.96
CA PHE A 66 7.38 -4.56 21.76
C PHE A 66 6.93 -3.44 20.82
N THR A 67 7.50 -2.24 20.96
CA THR A 67 7.16 -1.09 20.09
C THR A 67 7.58 -1.34 18.65
N ILE A 68 8.74 -1.98 18.42
CA ILE A 68 9.21 -2.34 17.08
C ILE A 68 8.30 -3.41 16.44
N LEU A 69 7.90 -4.44 17.19
CA LEU A 69 7.00 -5.48 16.68
C LEU A 69 5.61 -4.93 16.36
N LEU A 70 5.06 -4.08 17.23
CA LEU A 70 3.79 -3.39 16.99
C LEU A 70 3.89 -2.51 15.72
N ALA A 71 4.97 -1.74 15.59
CA ALA A 71 5.20 -0.90 14.41
C ALA A 71 5.34 -1.75 13.13
N ALA A 72 6.00 -2.91 13.18
CA ALA A 72 6.12 -3.82 12.04
C ALA A 72 4.76 -4.37 11.58
N ILE A 73 3.90 -4.74 12.53
CA ILE A 73 2.53 -5.22 12.23
C ILE A 73 1.71 -4.09 11.58
N LEU A 74 1.71 -2.90 12.18
CA LEU A 74 0.99 -1.73 11.67
C LEU A 74 1.50 -1.31 10.29
N LEU A 75 2.81 -1.34 10.08
CA LEU A 75 3.42 -1.05 8.79
C LEU A 75 2.97 -2.06 7.73
N GLY A 76 2.96 -3.36 8.05
CA GLY A 76 2.46 -4.39 7.13
C GLY A 76 1.00 -4.20 6.75
N ILE A 77 0.14 -3.85 7.71
CA ILE A 77 -1.28 -3.52 7.46
C ILE A 77 -1.37 -2.29 6.55
N ALA A 78 -0.67 -1.21 6.88
CA ALA A 78 -0.75 0.06 6.18
C ALA A 78 -0.22 -0.03 4.74
N THR A 79 0.97 -0.61 4.55
CA THR A 79 1.58 -0.80 3.23
C THR A 79 0.70 -1.64 2.33
N THR A 80 0.18 -2.78 2.84
CA THR A 80 -0.70 -3.64 2.06
C THR A 80 -1.99 -2.93 1.67
N THR A 81 -2.64 -2.26 2.63
CA THR A 81 -3.88 -1.50 2.42
C THR A 81 -3.70 -0.46 1.33
N THR A 82 -2.64 0.34 1.43
CA THR A 82 -2.34 1.44 0.51
C THR A 82 -2.02 0.90 -0.89
N VAL A 83 -1.15 -0.10 -1.03
CA VAL A 83 -0.74 -0.64 -2.35
C VAL A 83 -1.89 -1.34 -3.06
N VAL A 84 -2.66 -2.18 -2.36
CA VAL A 84 -3.80 -2.88 -2.97
C VAL A 84 -4.88 -1.89 -3.42
N THR A 85 -5.15 -0.87 -2.61
CA THR A 85 -6.21 0.10 -2.90
C THR A 85 -5.80 1.12 -3.96
N SER A 86 -4.55 1.60 -3.93
CA SER A 86 -4.02 2.52 -4.95
C SER A 86 -3.89 1.84 -6.31
N GLY A 87 -3.46 0.58 -6.36
CA GLY A 87 -3.42 -0.20 -7.61
C GLY A 87 -4.80 -0.41 -8.22
N ALA A 88 -5.81 -0.63 -7.38
CA ALA A 88 -7.20 -0.69 -7.82
C ALA A 88 -7.72 0.68 -8.28
N LEU A 89 -7.35 1.78 -7.62
CA LEU A 89 -7.71 3.12 -8.11
C LEU A 89 -7.05 3.43 -9.45
N ALA A 90 -5.81 3.00 -9.67
CA ALA A 90 -5.14 3.11 -10.96
C ALA A 90 -5.87 2.31 -12.06
N SER A 91 -6.38 1.11 -11.76
CA SER A 91 -7.14 0.31 -12.74
C SER A 91 -8.41 1.02 -13.18
N ASP A 92 -9.10 1.62 -12.21
CA ASP A 92 -10.35 2.33 -12.47
C ASP A 92 -10.11 3.59 -13.32
N LEU A 93 -8.96 4.26 -13.15
CA LEU A 93 -8.57 5.41 -13.99
C LEU A 93 -8.23 4.99 -15.43
N ILE A 94 -7.67 3.80 -15.61
CA ILE A 94 -7.27 3.26 -16.92
C ILE A 94 -8.45 2.67 -17.69
N ALA A 95 -9.53 2.26 -17.00
CA ALA A 95 -10.58 1.37 -17.50
C ALA A 95 -11.16 1.67 -18.90
N HIS A 96 -11.14 2.91 -19.37
CA HIS A 96 -11.65 3.29 -20.70
C HIS A 96 -10.62 3.20 -21.85
N ASN A 97 -9.32 3.11 -21.54
CA ASN A 97 -8.21 3.10 -22.50
C ASN A 97 -7.29 1.89 -22.25
N THR A 98 -7.83 0.68 -22.41
CA THR A 98 -7.13 -0.57 -22.11
C THR A 98 -5.90 -0.81 -23.00
N GLU A 99 -5.87 -0.27 -24.22
CA GLU A 99 -4.72 -0.41 -25.14
C GLU A 99 -3.43 0.19 -24.57
N SER A 100 -3.54 1.31 -23.84
CA SER A 100 -2.39 1.96 -23.18
C SER A 100 -2.21 1.52 -21.72
N GLY A 101 -3.08 0.67 -21.19
CA GLY A 101 -3.09 0.29 -19.78
C GLY A 101 -1.84 -0.46 -19.34
N ALA A 102 -1.33 -1.36 -20.17
CA ALA A 102 -0.10 -2.11 -19.89
C ALA A 102 1.12 -1.19 -19.77
N PHE A 103 1.19 -0.14 -20.60
CA PHE A 103 2.26 0.85 -20.51
C PHE A 103 2.17 1.66 -19.21
N VAL A 104 0.98 2.11 -18.80
CA VAL A 104 0.79 2.85 -17.54
C VAL A 104 1.17 2.02 -16.33
N TYR A 105 0.76 0.76 -16.26
CA TYR A 105 1.16 -0.15 -15.18
C TYR A 105 2.66 -0.48 -15.19
N GLY A 106 3.27 -0.55 -16.38
CA GLY A 106 4.71 -0.65 -16.56
C GLY A 106 5.43 0.57 -16.00
N ALA A 107 5.00 1.78 -16.38
CA ALA A 107 5.55 3.04 -15.90
C ALA A 107 5.40 3.21 -14.38
N MET A 108 4.24 2.85 -13.83
CA MET A 108 3.97 2.84 -12.38
C MET A 108 4.97 1.96 -11.63
N SER A 109 5.19 0.72 -12.10
CA SER A 109 6.11 -0.22 -11.46
C SER A 109 7.57 0.17 -11.65
N PHE A 110 7.92 0.74 -12.79
CA PHE A 110 9.25 1.26 -13.07
C PHE A 110 9.60 2.44 -12.15
N ALA A 111 8.67 3.38 -11.99
CA ALA A 111 8.82 4.50 -11.07
C ALA A 111 9.00 4.03 -9.62
N ASP A 112 8.24 3.03 -9.18
CA ASP A 112 8.41 2.43 -7.84
C ASP A 112 9.81 1.84 -7.64
N LYS A 113 10.31 1.07 -8.61
CA LYS A 113 11.66 0.50 -8.56
C LYS A 113 12.75 1.58 -8.49
N ILE A 114 12.64 2.64 -9.31
CA ILE A 114 13.58 3.76 -9.28
C ILE A 114 13.51 4.51 -7.95
N ALA A 115 12.30 4.82 -7.47
CA ALA A 115 12.11 5.56 -6.22
C ALA A 115 12.70 4.78 -5.02
N ASN A 116 12.41 3.49 -4.93
CA ASN A 116 12.96 2.62 -3.88
C ASN A 116 14.48 2.48 -4.00
N GLY A 117 14.99 2.28 -5.22
CA GLY A 117 16.43 2.17 -5.48
C GLY A 117 17.21 3.44 -5.12
N LEU A 118 16.73 4.61 -5.57
CA LEU A 118 17.35 5.90 -5.26
C LEU A 118 17.30 6.21 -3.76
N THR A 119 16.19 5.88 -3.10
CA THR A 119 16.03 6.06 -1.65
C THR A 119 17.09 5.25 -0.90
N ILE A 120 17.23 3.97 -1.21
CA ILE A 120 18.21 3.09 -0.55
C ILE A 120 19.64 3.56 -0.85
N ALA A 121 19.95 3.90 -2.10
CA ALA A 121 21.27 4.40 -2.48
C ALA A 121 21.64 5.68 -1.70
N THR A 122 20.69 6.60 -1.54
CA THR A 122 20.87 7.83 -0.77
C THR A 122 21.12 7.53 0.71
N ILE A 123 20.31 6.65 1.32
CA ILE A 123 20.49 6.24 2.72
C ILE A 123 21.86 5.61 2.96
N GLN A 124 22.32 4.77 2.03
CA GLN A 124 23.63 4.12 2.13
C GLN A 124 24.78 5.13 1.98
N GLN A 125 24.65 6.09 1.06
CA GLN A 125 25.68 7.10 0.80
C GLN A 125 25.88 8.05 1.98
N TYR A 126 24.81 8.42 2.68
CA TYR A 126 24.86 9.34 3.83
C TYR A 126 24.98 8.62 5.19
N ASN A 127 25.30 7.33 5.20
CA ASN A 127 25.37 6.53 6.41
C ASN A 127 26.52 6.99 7.34
N PRO A 128 26.24 7.58 8.52
CA PRO A 128 27.27 8.08 9.43
C PRO A 128 27.87 7.00 10.35
N CYS A 129 27.40 5.75 10.24
CA CYS A 129 27.80 4.67 11.16
C CYS A 129 29.27 4.25 10.99
N THR A 130 29.95 4.68 9.93
CA THR A 130 31.39 4.46 9.71
C THR A 130 32.27 5.39 10.54
N THR A 131 31.77 6.59 10.91
CA THR A 131 32.52 7.60 11.65
C THR A 131 31.99 7.81 13.08
N CYS A 132 30.71 7.56 13.33
CA CYS A 132 30.09 7.69 14.66
C CYS A 132 29.10 6.55 14.95
N THR A 133 29.47 5.62 15.84
CA THR A 133 28.61 4.48 16.23
C THR A 133 27.38 4.91 17.04
N SER A 134 27.49 5.94 17.88
CA SER A 134 26.38 6.46 18.69
C SER A 134 25.32 7.22 17.87
N CYS A 135 25.73 7.80 16.74
CA CYS A 135 24.86 8.56 15.84
C CYS A 135 24.00 7.65 14.94
N CYS A 136 24.46 6.41 14.74
CA CYS A 136 23.84 5.40 13.88
C CYS A 136 22.34 5.16 14.16
N PRO A 137 21.92 4.83 15.41
CA PRO A 137 20.50 4.58 15.71
C PRO A 137 19.62 5.82 15.53
N LEU A 138 20.16 7.02 15.76
CA LEU A 138 19.42 8.27 15.56
C LEU A 138 19.13 8.53 14.08
N TYR A 139 20.13 8.32 13.23
CA TYR A 139 20.02 8.49 11.79
C TYR A 139 18.96 7.56 11.18
N TYR A 140 19.04 6.25 11.48
CA TYR A 140 18.06 5.29 10.98
C TYR A 140 16.65 5.58 11.48
N ARG A 141 16.50 5.99 12.74
CA ARG A 141 15.20 6.39 13.29
C ARG A 141 14.63 7.60 12.57
N GLN A 142 15.44 8.62 12.28
CA GLN A 142 15.01 9.81 11.56
C GLN A 142 14.56 9.46 10.15
N ILE A 143 15.31 8.63 9.42
CA ILE A 143 14.91 8.17 8.08
C ILE A 143 13.59 7.41 8.11
N MET A 144 13.47 6.44 9.01
CA MET A 144 12.27 5.60 9.17
C MET A 144 11.04 6.40 9.64
N THR A 145 11.23 7.62 10.15
CA THR A 145 10.14 8.52 10.55
C THR A 145 9.78 9.50 9.43
N PHE A 146 10.78 10.24 8.93
CA PHE A 146 10.53 11.38 8.03
C PHE A 146 10.25 10.94 6.60
N VAL A 147 10.91 9.90 6.10
CA VAL A 147 10.72 9.44 4.71
C VAL A 147 9.30 8.87 4.53
N PRO A 148 8.86 7.83 5.27
CA PRO A 148 7.50 7.32 5.11
C PRO A 148 6.44 8.31 5.60
N GLY A 149 6.70 9.09 6.65
CA GLY A 149 5.76 10.10 7.15
C GLY A 149 5.54 11.24 6.15
N GLY A 150 6.60 11.72 5.51
CA GLY A 150 6.53 12.77 4.48
C GLY A 150 5.81 12.30 3.22
N ILE A 151 6.12 11.10 2.73
CA ILE A 151 5.42 10.51 1.58
C ILE A 151 3.94 10.26 1.91
N ALA A 152 3.62 9.76 3.10
CA ALA A 152 2.24 9.55 3.52
C ALA A 152 1.43 10.86 3.55
N LEU A 153 2.04 11.95 4.03
CA LEU A 153 1.41 13.28 4.03
C LEU A 153 1.19 13.81 2.61
N LEU A 154 2.18 13.65 1.72
CA LEU A 154 2.04 14.01 0.30
C LEU A 154 0.92 13.21 -0.37
N CYS A 155 0.88 11.89 -0.16
CA CYS A 155 -0.18 11.03 -0.68
C CYS A 155 -1.56 11.41 -0.14
N MET A 156 -1.66 11.83 1.12
CA MET A 156 -2.91 12.30 1.72
C MET A 156 -3.41 13.58 1.04
N VAL A 157 -2.53 14.55 0.78
CA VAL A 157 -2.89 15.78 0.04
C VAL A 157 -3.38 15.43 -1.37
N VAL A 158 -2.65 14.58 -2.09
CA VAL A 158 -3.06 14.12 -3.43
C VAL A 158 -4.41 13.40 -3.40
N LEU A 159 -4.64 12.54 -2.40
CA LEU A 159 -5.91 11.85 -2.23
C LEU A 159 -7.06 12.83 -2.02
N VAL A 160 -6.87 13.87 -1.21
CA VAL A 160 -7.88 14.92 -0.99
C VAL A 160 -8.15 15.71 -2.27
N SER A 161 -7.12 16.04 -3.06
CA SER A 161 -7.28 16.70 -4.36
C SER A 161 -8.07 15.85 -5.35
N ILE A 162 -7.84 14.54 -5.36
CA ILE A 162 -8.59 13.59 -6.21
C ILE A 162 -9.99 13.30 -5.64
N TRP A 163 -10.19 13.47 -4.33
CA TRP A 163 -11.48 13.21 -3.67
C TRP A 163 -12.60 14.05 -4.27
N THR A 164 -12.31 15.31 -4.60
CA THR A 164 -13.26 16.28 -5.18
C THR A 164 -13.55 16.02 -6.66
N SER A 165 -12.66 15.30 -7.34
CA SER A 165 -12.91 14.85 -8.71
C SER A 165 -13.96 13.73 -8.71
N LYS A 166 -15.03 13.91 -9.49
CA LYS A 166 -15.99 12.84 -9.79
C LYS A 166 -15.27 11.79 -10.64
N ILE A 167 -14.65 10.81 -9.99
CA ILE A 167 -14.26 9.57 -10.67
C ILE A 167 -15.55 8.95 -11.21
N GLY A 168 -15.54 8.68 -12.51
CA GLY A 168 -16.70 8.28 -13.31
C GLY A 168 -17.54 7.21 -12.62
N ASN A 169 -18.86 7.38 -12.76
CA ASN A 169 -19.88 6.49 -12.27
C ASN A 169 -19.51 5.04 -12.61
N ARG A 170 -19.17 4.25 -11.59
CA ARG A 170 -18.88 2.82 -11.76
C ARG A 170 -20.19 2.16 -12.18
N GLN A 171 -20.39 1.96 -13.49
CA GLN A 171 -21.37 0.99 -13.94
C GLN A 171 -20.90 -0.36 -13.41
N THR A 172 -21.69 -0.87 -12.47
CA THR A 172 -21.59 -2.15 -11.80
C THR A 172 -21.09 -3.24 -12.76
N ASP A 173 -20.06 -3.98 -12.33
CA ASP A 173 -19.53 -5.23 -12.91
C ASP A 173 -20.59 -6.34 -13.14
N ALA A 174 -21.89 -6.06 -12.99
CA ALA A 174 -22.98 -6.97 -13.32
C ALA A 174 -23.30 -7.00 -14.83
N THR A 175 -22.90 -5.99 -15.61
CA THR A 175 -23.19 -5.97 -17.06
C THR A 175 -22.17 -6.78 -17.87
N VAL A 176 -20.90 -6.85 -17.43
CA VAL A 176 -19.86 -7.64 -18.14
C VAL A 176 -20.00 -9.15 -17.91
N LEU A 177 -20.60 -9.57 -16.79
CA LEU A 177 -20.98 -10.98 -16.59
C LEU A 177 -22.23 -11.39 -17.37
N ARG A 178 -22.97 -10.45 -17.98
CA ARG A 178 -24.07 -10.76 -18.90
C ARG A 178 -23.63 -10.97 -20.35
N SER A 179 -22.44 -10.52 -20.77
CA SER A 179 -22.00 -10.68 -22.16
C SER A 179 -21.54 -12.09 -22.55
N PRO A 180 -20.91 -12.94 -21.71
CA PRO A 180 -20.50 -14.27 -22.18
C PRO A 180 -21.63 -15.31 -22.18
N LEU A 181 -22.82 -15.00 -21.64
CA LEU A 181 -23.96 -15.93 -21.58
C LEU A 181 -25.06 -15.65 -22.62
N SER A 182 -24.97 -14.55 -23.39
CA SER A 182 -26.00 -14.18 -24.37
C SER A 182 -25.64 -14.54 -25.83
N GLU A 183 -24.45 -15.10 -26.08
CA GLU A 183 -23.95 -15.39 -27.44
C GLU A 183 -23.80 -16.88 -27.76
N HIS A 184 -24.48 -17.75 -27.00
CA HIS A 184 -24.59 -19.18 -27.27
C HIS A 184 -26.03 -19.68 -27.27
N THR A 185 -26.91 -19.00 -28.01
CA THR A 185 -28.09 -19.63 -28.61
C THR A 185 -27.83 -19.87 -30.09
N PRO A 186 -27.36 -21.06 -30.50
CA PRO A 186 -27.45 -21.47 -31.89
C PRO A 186 -28.92 -21.76 -32.24
N LEU A 187 -29.35 -21.10 -33.30
CA LEU A 187 -30.57 -21.29 -34.07
C LEU A 187 -30.92 -22.77 -34.29
N LEU A 188 -31.93 -23.27 -33.58
CA LEU A 188 -32.47 -24.63 -33.76
C LEU A 188 -34.00 -24.61 -33.85
N SER A 189 -34.55 -23.62 -34.57
CA SER A 189 -36.00 -23.51 -34.81
C SER A 189 -36.37 -23.28 -36.28
N ASP A 190 -35.66 -23.87 -37.26
CA ASP A 190 -36.05 -23.78 -38.69
C ASP A 190 -35.65 -25.02 -39.54
N SER A 191 -35.69 -26.25 -39.00
CA SER A 191 -35.48 -27.46 -39.84
C SER A 191 -36.21 -28.74 -39.41
N VAL A 192 -37.38 -28.61 -38.77
CA VAL A 192 -38.31 -29.76 -38.62
C VAL A 192 -39.67 -29.36 -39.21
N ASN A 193 -39.71 -29.28 -40.53
CA ASN A 193 -40.89 -29.38 -41.38
C ASN A 193 -40.40 -29.54 -42.84
N ALA A 194 -39.85 -30.72 -43.13
CA ALA A 194 -39.72 -31.31 -44.46
C ALA A 194 -39.43 -32.81 -44.29
#